data_AF-A0AAD9X2Y2-F1
#
_entry.id   AF-A0AAD9X2Y2-F1
#
_cell.length_a   1.000
_cell.length_b   1.000
_cell.length_c   1.000
_cell.angle_alpha   90.00
_cell.angle_beta   90.00
_cell.angle_gamma   90.00
#
_symmetry.space_group_name_H-M   'P 1'
#
loop_
_entity.id
_entity.type
_entity.pdbx_description
1 polymer ?
#
loop_
_entity_poly.entity_id
_entity_poly.type
_entity_poly.pdbx_seq_one_letter_code
_entity_poly.pdbx_strand_id
1 'polypeptide(L)'
;MFVWNNVHRKNYYDELERKTSPKRLKEIAIDRNTYRIPGLAMFYSELVQGIPPIFKHYEANVPALHSILVFISMKLFPISKVPLEKRFIFRRVEQKELNVFRYVSRYGYTDVQNKEKEQFESMLIEKGVYH
;
A
#
# COMPACT_ATOMS: atom_id res chain seq x y z
N MET A 1 -5.06 -24.47 11.48
CA MET A 1 -3.87 -23.74 10.99
C MET A 1 -3.53 -24.00 9.52
N PHE A 2 -3.53 -25.25 9.01
CA PHE A 2 -3.11 -25.55 7.63
C PHE A 2 -3.99 -24.92 6.53
N VAL A 3 -5.31 -25.04 6.65
CA VAL A 3 -6.26 -24.47 5.69
C VAL A 3 -6.15 -22.95 5.63
N TRP A 4 -6.07 -22.29 6.79
CA TRP A 4 -5.88 -20.84 6.90
C TRP A 4 -4.63 -20.37 6.16
N ASN A 5 -3.47 -20.98 6.46
CA ASN A 5 -2.21 -20.64 5.78
C ASN A 5 -2.30 -20.91 4.26
N ASN A 6 -2.98 -21.97 3.83
CA ASN A 6 -3.17 -22.26 2.41
C ASN A 6 -3.98 -21.16 1.69
N VAL A 7 -5.10 -20.73 2.29
CA VAL A 7 -5.95 -19.66 1.76
C VAL A 7 -5.17 -18.34 1.66
N HIS A 8 -4.47 -17.93 2.72
CA HIS A 8 -3.67 -16.70 2.70
C HIS A 8 -2.55 -16.76 1.65
N ARG A 9 -1.85 -17.90 1.52
CA ARG A 9 -0.83 -18.06 0.48
C ARG A 9 -1.43 -17.96 -0.92
N LYS A 10 -2.54 -18.66 -1.19
CA LYS A 10 -3.21 -18.59 -2.50
C LYS A 10 -3.65 -17.18 -2.83
N ASN A 11 -4.35 -16.50 -1.91
CA ASN A 11 -4.76 -15.11 -2.09
C ASN A 11 -3.58 -14.18 -2.39
N TYR A 12 -2.45 -14.34 -1.68
CA TYR A 12 -1.26 -13.55 -1.92
C TYR A 12 -0.66 -13.77 -3.31
N TYR A 13 -0.55 -15.03 -3.76
CA TYR A 13 -0.03 -15.33 -5.10
C TYR A 13 -0.97 -14.85 -6.20
N ASP A 14 -2.27 -15.03 -6.00
CA ASP A 14 -3.31 -14.50 -6.88
C ASP A 14 -3.24 -12.98 -7.04
N GLU A 15 -3.05 -12.25 -5.94
CA GLU A 15 -2.84 -10.80 -5.97
C GLU A 15 -1.50 -10.42 -6.60
N LEU A 16 -0.45 -11.19 -6.36
CA LEU A 16 0.88 -10.96 -6.90
C LEU A 16 0.91 -11.12 -8.43
N GLU A 17 0.18 -12.10 -8.96
CA GLU A 17 0.01 -12.33 -10.40
C GLU A 17 -0.87 -11.26 -11.05
N ARG A 18 -1.94 -10.84 -10.36
CA ARG A 18 -2.90 -9.84 -10.87
C ARG A 18 -2.54 -8.39 -10.51
N LYS A 19 -1.37 -8.15 -9.92
CA LYS A 19 -0.95 -6.82 -9.49
C LYS A 19 -0.93 -5.85 -10.67
N THR A 20 -1.32 -4.61 -10.41
CA THR A 20 -1.26 -3.55 -11.40
C THR A 20 0.17 -3.07 -11.56
N SER A 21 0.59 -2.84 -12.81
CA SER A 21 1.94 -2.34 -13.10
C SER A 21 2.09 -0.88 -12.63
N PRO A 22 3.27 -0.47 -12.12
CA PRO A 22 3.53 0.93 -11.79
C PRO A 22 3.32 1.90 -12.97
N LYS A 23 3.45 1.41 -14.22
CA LYS A 23 3.19 2.20 -15.42
C LYS A 23 1.74 2.70 -15.48
N ARG A 24 0.79 1.92 -14.97
CA ARG A 24 -0.63 2.32 -14.93
C ARG A 24 -0.86 3.57 -14.07
N LEU A 25 -0.15 3.71 -12.94
CA LEU A 25 -0.20 4.94 -12.16
C LEU A 25 0.32 6.14 -12.94
N LYS A 26 1.38 5.97 -13.73
CA LYS A 26 1.91 7.05 -14.58
C LYS A 26 0.91 7.46 -15.65
N GLU A 27 0.24 6.49 -16.27
CA GLU A 27 -0.83 6.77 -17.25
C GLU A 27 -1.96 7.60 -16.62
N ILE A 28 -2.43 7.21 -15.43
CA ILE A 28 -3.45 7.96 -14.67
C ILE A 28 -2.93 9.33 -14.24
N ALA A 29 -1.64 9.45 -13.94
CA ALA A 29 -1.03 10.71 -13.53
C ALA A 29 -1.08 11.75 -14.65
N ILE A 30 -0.80 11.30 -15.88
CA ILE A 30 -0.72 12.11 -17.09
C ILE A 30 -2.12 12.37 -17.67
N ASP A 31 -3.09 11.50 -17.39
CA ASP A 31 -4.47 11.66 -17.85
C ASP A 31 -5.14 12.89 -17.22
N ARG A 32 -5.32 13.93 -18.04
CA ARG A 32 -5.98 15.19 -17.66
C ARG A 32 -7.49 15.06 -17.54
N ASN A 33 -8.08 13.96 -18.00
CA ASN A 33 -9.52 13.72 -17.93
C ASN A 33 -9.95 13.12 -16.58
N THR A 34 -8.99 12.71 -15.74
CA THR A 34 -9.28 12.20 -14.41
C THR A 34 -9.52 13.36 -13.43
N TYR A 35 -10.75 13.48 -12.92
CA TYR A 35 -11.08 14.47 -11.88
C TYR A 35 -10.32 14.16 -10.58
N ARG A 36 -9.60 15.15 -10.04
CA ARG A 36 -8.88 15.03 -8.78
C ARG A 36 -9.61 15.75 -7.67
N ILE A 37 -9.88 15.04 -6.58
CA ILE A 37 -10.50 15.61 -5.38
C ILE A 37 -9.47 15.70 -4.26
N PRO A 38 -9.52 16.75 -3.43
CA PRO A 38 -8.67 16.84 -2.26
C PRO A 38 -8.99 15.70 -1.29
N GLY A 39 -7.96 15.03 -0.78
CA GLY A 39 -8.11 14.01 0.25
C GLY A 39 -7.14 12.84 0.10
N LEU A 40 -7.39 11.81 0.90
CA LEU A 40 -6.52 10.65 1.03
C LEU A 40 -7.31 9.36 0.80
N ALA A 41 -6.88 8.55 -0.17
CA ALA A 41 -7.35 7.18 -0.34
C ALA A 41 -6.27 6.19 0.11
N MET A 42 -6.67 5.25 0.97
CA MET A 42 -5.80 4.18 1.45
C MET A 42 -6.25 2.83 0.90
N PHE A 43 -5.31 2.04 0.40
CA PHE A 43 -5.58 0.71 -0.15
C PHE A 43 -4.77 -0.32 0.63
N TYR A 44 -5.47 -1.20 1.34
CA TYR A 44 -4.86 -2.26 2.13
C TYR A 44 -4.64 -3.53 1.30
N SER A 45 -3.50 -4.20 1.50
CA SER A 45 -3.21 -5.52 0.92
C SER A 45 -2.12 -6.26 1.71
N GLU A 46 -1.91 -7.55 1.42
CA GLU A 46 -0.69 -8.24 1.84
C GLU A 46 0.47 -8.06 0.84
N LEU A 47 0.20 -7.42 -0.30
CA LEU A 47 1.13 -7.29 -1.41
C LEU A 47 2.22 -6.25 -1.10
N VAL A 48 3.41 -6.72 -0.74
CA VAL A 48 4.58 -5.86 -0.42
C VAL A 48 5.20 -5.15 -1.63
N GLN A 49 4.82 -5.55 -2.86
CA GLN A 49 5.40 -5.04 -4.10
C GLN A 49 4.37 -4.91 -5.23
N GLY A 50 4.39 -3.76 -5.92
CA GLY A 50 3.41 -3.46 -6.96
C GLY A 50 2.16 -2.79 -6.39
N ILE A 51 1.17 -2.57 -7.26
CA ILE A 51 -0.10 -1.94 -6.89
C ILE A 51 -1.13 -3.05 -6.68
N PRO A 52 -1.85 -3.06 -5.55
CA PRO A 52 -2.89 -4.04 -5.29
C PRO A 52 -3.96 -4.07 -6.39
N PRO A 53 -4.46 -5.24 -6.81
CA PRO A 53 -5.50 -5.34 -7.84
C PRO A 53 -6.78 -4.56 -7.52
N ILE A 54 -7.10 -4.36 -6.23
CA ILE A 54 -8.26 -3.55 -5.78
C ILE A 54 -8.21 -2.11 -6.32
N PHE A 55 -7.02 -1.57 -6.57
CA PHE A 55 -6.89 -0.23 -7.17
C PHE A 55 -7.48 -0.16 -8.58
N LYS A 56 -7.38 -1.24 -9.36
CA LYS A 56 -7.99 -1.31 -10.70
C LYS A 56 -9.52 -1.22 -10.62
N HIS A 57 -10.11 -1.82 -9.58
CA HIS A 57 -11.55 -1.70 -9.34
C HIS A 57 -11.94 -0.29 -8.92
N TYR A 58 -11.12 0.35 -8.06
CA TYR A 58 -11.33 1.75 -7.68
C TYR A 58 -11.30 2.67 -8.90
N GLU A 59 -10.27 2.55 -9.74
CA GLU A 59 -10.13 3.33 -10.98
C GLU A 59 -11.33 3.17 -11.92
N ALA A 60 -11.85 1.94 -12.07
CA ALA A 60 -12.95 1.67 -12.99
C ALA A 60 -14.33 2.13 -12.50
N ASN A 61 -14.52 2.29 -11.18
CA ASN A 61 -15.84 2.51 -10.58
C ASN A 61 -15.97 3.85 -9.84
N VAL A 62 -14.86 4.52 -9.52
CA VAL A 62 -14.88 5.81 -8.83
C VAL A 62 -14.51 6.90 -9.84
N PRO A 63 -15.42 7.86 -10.11
CA PRO A 63 -15.22 8.87 -11.15
C PRO A 63 -14.20 9.96 -10.78
N ALA A 64 -13.57 9.85 -9.61
CA ALA A 64 -12.59 10.81 -9.10
C ALA A 64 -11.44 10.12 -8.37
N LEU A 65 -10.25 10.70 -8.51
CA LEU A 65 -9.03 10.26 -7.86
C LEU A 65 -8.70 11.19 -6.68
N HIS A 66 -8.37 10.62 -5.53
CA HIS A 66 -7.88 11.41 -4.40
C HIS A 66 -6.49 11.99 -4.71
N SER A 67 -6.21 13.18 -4.20
CA SER A 67 -4.93 13.86 -4.40
C SER A 67 -3.75 13.10 -3.79
N ILE A 68 -4.00 12.32 -2.73
CA ILE A 68 -3.02 11.44 -2.08
C ILE A 68 -3.51 9.99 -2.12
N LEU A 69 -2.67 9.09 -2.61
CA LEU A 69 -2.91 7.65 -2.64
C LEU A 69 -1.87 6.94 -1.77
N VAL A 70 -2.31 6.13 -0.81
CA VAL A 70 -1.41 5.36 0.06
C VAL A 70 -1.70 3.88 -0.05
N PHE A 71 -0.75 3.13 -0.60
CA PHE A 71 -0.80 1.67 -0.63
C PHE A 71 -0.22 1.11 0.67
N ILE A 72 -1.06 0.49 1.49
CA ILE A 72 -0.71 -0.10 2.78
C ILE A 72 -0.54 -1.61 2.58
N SER A 73 0.67 -2.11 2.87
CA SER A 73 1.00 -3.52 2.80
C SER A 73 1.29 -4.05 4.20
N MET A 74 0.41 -4.86 4.79
CA MET A 74 0.70 -5.54 6.04
C MET A 74 1.05 -7.00 5.78
N LYS A 75 2.21 -7.46 6.25
CA LYS A 75 2.66 -8.83 6.04
C LYS A 75 3.11 -9.50 7.32
N LEU A 76 2.41 -10.59 7.66
CA LEU A 76 2.82 -11.51 8.72
C LEU A 76 3.83 -12.52 8.16
N PHE A 77 4.95 -12.68 8.86
CA PHE A 77 6.00 -13.64 8.57
C PHE A 77 6.02 -14.73 9.65
N PRO A 78 6.34 -15.99 9.29
CA PRO A 78 6.47 -17.10 10.24
C PRO A 78 7.80 -17.05 11.00
N ILE A 79 8.14 -15.89 11.58
CA ILE A 79 9.34 -15.66 12.41
C ILE A 79 8.93 -14.97 13.70
N SER A 80 9.74 -15.04 14.76
CA SER A 80 9.37 -14.44 16.05
C SER A 80 9.22 -12.93 15.93
N LYS A 81 10.26 -12.26 15.46
CA LYS A 81 10.34 -10.80 15.45
C LYS A 81 11.00 -10.31 14.17
N VAL A 82 10.40 -9.33 13.52
CA VAL A 82 11.01 -8.65 12.38
C VAL A 82 11.97 -7.57 12.90
N PRO A 83 13.21 -7.48 12.38
CA PRO A 83 14.12 -6.39 12.73
C PRO A 83 13.48 -5.02 12.47
N LEU A 84 13.63 -4.07 13.41
CA LEU A 84 12.94 -2.77 13.36
C LEU A 84 13.16 -2.02 12.02
N GLU A 85 14.38 -2.06 11.49
CA GLU A 85 14.75 -1.44 10.21
C GLU A 85 13.98 -1.99 9.00
N LYS A 86 13.56 -3.26 9.07
CA LYS A 86 12.80 -3.94 8.00
C LYS A 86 11.31 -3.98 8.29
N ARG A 87 10.89 -3.48 9.45
CA ARG A 87 9.54 -3.60 9.98
C ARG A 87 8.60 -2.59 9.33
N PHE A 88 9.03 -1.34 9.26
CA PHE A 88 8.22 -0.24 8.73
C PHE A 88 8.97 0.45 7.61
N ILE A 89 8.42 0.40 6.40
CA ILE A 89 9.02 0.98 5.21
C ILE A 89 8.01 1.92 4.58
N PHE A 90 8.24 3.22 4.70
CA PHE A 90 7.47 4.24 4.01
C PHE A 90 8.28 4.84 2.85
N ARG A 91 7.75 4.72 1.63
CA ARG A 91 8.43 5.16 0.40
C ARG A 91 7.43 5.79 -0.55
N ARG A 92 7.87 6.82 -1.27
CA ARG A 92 7.14 7.37 -2.40
C ARG A 92 7.28 6.43 -3.60
N VAL A 93 6.16 6.07 -4.23
CA VAL A 93 6.12 5.15 -5.38
C VAL A 93 6.27 5.91 -6.69
N GLU A 94 5.68 7.11 -6.78
CA GLU A 94 5.73 7.98 -7.95
C GLU A 94 5.97 9.43 -7.51
N GLN A 95 6.89 10.13 -8.17
CA GLN A 95 7.45 11.40 -7.65
C GLN A 95 6.84 12.68 -8.21
N LYS A 96 6.23 12.67 -9.40
CA LYS A 96 6.06 13.92 -10.16
C LYS A 96 4.63 14.45 -10.27
N GLU A 97 3.63 13.58 -10.35
CA GLU A 97 2.27 14.04 -10.69
C GLU A 97 1.17 13.47 -9.81
N LEU A 98 1.37 12.28 -9.21
CA LEU A 98 0.47 11.69 -8.22
C LEU A 98 1.24 11.53 -6.91
N ASN A 99 0.66 12.00 -5.80
CA ASN A 99 1.22 11.76 -4.47
C ASN A 99 0.91 10.33 -4.05
N VAL A 100 1.68 9.40 -4.62
CA VAL A 100 1.55 7.98 -4.35
C VAL A 100 2.61 7.53 -3.38
N PHE A 101 2.18 6.99 -2.25
CA PHE A 101 3.03 6.42 -1.23
C PHE A 101 2.75 4.94 -1.05
N ARG A 102 3.76 4.23 -0.55
CA ARG A 102 3.61 2.87 -0.03
C ARG A 102 4.12 2.84 1.40
N TYR A 103 3.28 2.29 2.26
CA TYR A 103 3.64 1.92 3.61
C TYR A 103 3.64 0.40 3.71
N VAL A 104 4.79 -0.19 4.03
CA VAL A 104 4.91 -1.63 4.30
C VAL A 104 5.16 -1.83 5.78
N SER A 105 4.32 -2.64 6.40
CA SER A 105 4.41 -3.05 7.78
C SER A 105 4.57 -4.56 7.85
N ARG A 106 5.61 -5.03 8.52
CA ARG A 106 5.98 -6.46 8.58
C ARG A 106 6.00 -6.92 10.02
N TYR A 107 5.47 -8.11 10.27
CA TYR A 107 5.31 -8.63 11.62
C TYR A 107 5.76 -10.07 11.74
N GLY A 108 6.49 -10.38 12.80
CA GLY A 108 6.61 -11.72 13.34
C GLY A 108 5.50 -12.02 14.34
N TYR A 109 5.41 -13.27 14.80
CA TYR A 109 4.35 -13.72 15.69
C TYR A 109 4.45 -13.17 17.13
N THR A 110 5.59 -12.61 17.53
CA THR A 110 5.76 -11.93 18.83
C THR A 110 5.85 -10.41 18.71
N ASP A 111 5.63 -9.84 17.53
CA ASP A 111 5.71 -8.39 17.34
C ASP A 111 4.47 -7.67 17.87
N VAL A 112 4.66 -6.73 18.80
CA VAL A 112 3.58 -5.92 19.38
C VAL A 112 3.12 -4.87 18.37
N GLN A 113 1.84 -4.87 17.98
CA GLN A 113 1.27 -3.97 16.96
C GLN A 113 0.96 -2.54 17.45
N ASN A 114 1.01 -2.26 18.76
CA ASN A 114 0.48 -1.03 19.34
C ASN A 114 1.13 0.29 18.85
N LYS A 115 2.35 0.24 18.30
CA LYS A 115 3.08 1.44 17.82
C LYS A 115 2.92 1.71 16.32
N GLU A 116 2.18 0.88 15.60
CA GLU A 116 2.08 1.00 14.14
C GLU A 116 1.40 2.30 13.71
N LYS A 117 0.27 2.62 14.35
CA LYS A 117 -0.53 3.79 14.00
C LYS A 117 0.28 5.09 14.14
N GLU A 118 0.94 5.25 15.28
CA GLU A 118 1.80 6.41 15.58
C GLU A 118 2.94 6.54 14.56
N GLN A 119 3.58 5.42 14.19
CA GLN A 119 4.65 5.43 13.20
C GLN A 119 4.12 5.71 11.79
N PHE A 120 3.00 5.14 11.40
CA PHE A 120 2.36 5.43 10.12
C PHE A 120 2.00 6.91 10.00
N GLU A 121 1.33 7.46 11.01
CA GLU A 121 0.93 8.87 11.06
C GLU A 121 2.15 9.79 10.99
N SER A 122 3.18 9.50 11.80
CA SER A 122 4.43 10.28 11.80
C SER A 122 5.11 10.24 10.43
N MET A 123 5.23 9.07 9.81
CA MET A 123 5.85 8.92 8.48
C MET A 123 5.02 9.59 7.38
N LEU A 124 3.68 9.56 7.48
CA LEU A 124 2.79 10.22 6.53
C LEU A 124 2.89 11.75 6.64
N ILE A 125 3.01 12.28 7.86
CA ILE A 125 3.19 13.72 8.09
C ILE A 125 4.56 14.18 7.57
N GLU A 126 5.63 13.46 7.94
CA GLU A 126 7.01 13.79 7.56
C GLU A 126 7.22 13.76 6.03
N LYS A 127 6.61 12.79 5.34
CA LYS A 127 6.92 12.50 3.92
C LYS A 127 5.79 12.81 2.94
N GLY A 128 4.57 13.05 3.41
CA GLY A 128 3.36 13.00 2.59
C GLY A 128 2.59 14.29 2.40
N VAL A 129 2.68 15.27 3.32
CA VAL A 129 1.67 16.35 3.39
C VAL A 129 2.24 17.78 3.51
N TYR A 130 3.53 17.98 3.85
CA TYR A 130 4.08 19.32 4.16
C TYR A 130 5.29 19.77 3.33
N HIS A 131 5.43 19.31 2.08
CA HIS A 131 6.38 19.87 1.11
C HIS A 131 5.77 20.08 -0.26
#